data_AF-A0A7C9RFM0-F1
#
_entry.id   AF-A0A7C9RFM0-F1
#
_cell.length_a   1.000
_cell.length_b   1.000
_cell.length_c   1.000
_cell.angle_alpha   90.00
_cell.angle_beta   90.00
_cell.angle_gamma   90.00
#
_symmetry.space_group_name_H-M   'P 1'
#
loop_
_entity.id
_entity.type
_entity.pdbx_description
1 polymer ?
#
loop_
_entity_poly.entity_id
_entity_poly.type
_entity_poly.pdbx_seq_one_letter_code
_entity_poly.pdbx_strand_id
1 'polypeptide(L)'
;GFGTVAMKWVTVGEGALLAYTMPIWATLFAWPLLGMRPTVRNIIALCLGIIGIVVLFGGDGFSFTPEKLAGASLALSAAILFALGNILNRAPIPVPPVALVAWQVGLGCLAMIVFGLLFEKPDFSAVSLQGWALMAYMTIVPMGVCYLTWFETLRRLPPATASTGMLLVPIVGVISAALMVGEPLGLREVFAMVFTLSGVTLALQRTYRNSG
;
A
#
# COMPACT_ATOMS: atom_id res chain seq x y z
N GLY A 1 -10.32 4.18 -2.11
CA GLY A 1 -11.28 3.32 -2.81
C GLY A 1 -11.07 1.86 -2.44
N PHE A 2 -10.49 1.04 -3.33
CA PHE A 2 -10.42 -0.42 -3.15
C PHE A 2 -9.77 -0.89 -1.85
N GLY A 3 -8.70 -0.25 -1.39
CA GLY A 3 -8.08 -0.60 -0.10
C GLY A 3 -9.04 -0.47 1.09
N THR A 4 -9.86 0.58 1.13
CA THR A 4 -10.88 0.79 2.17
C THR A 4 -11.98 -0.26 2.10
N VAL A 5 -12.44 -0.57 0.89
CA VAL A 5 -13.50 -1.58 0.70
C VAL A 5 -12.99 -2.98 1.03
N ALA A 6 -11.72 -3.28 0.73
CA ALA A 6 -11.08 -4.55 1.07
C ALA A 6 -11.13 -4.85 2.58
N MET A 7 -11.00 -3.83 3.44
CA MET A 7 -11.05 -3.97 4.90
C MET A 7 -12.39 -4.52 5.43
N LYS A 8 -13.43 -4.60 4.60
CA LYS A 8 -14.67 -5.30 4.96
C LYS A 8 -14.49 -6.82 5.05
N TRP A 9 -13.45 -7.37 4.40
CA TRP A 9 -13.27 -8.81 4.23
C TRP A 9 -11.86 -9.33 4.49
N VAL A 10 -10.85 -8.45 4.55
CA VAL A 10 -9.49 -8.79 4.99
C VAL A 10 -9.16 -8.04 6.27
N THR A 11 -8.25 -8.61 7.07
CA THR A 11 -7.80 -8.00 8.31
C THR A 11 -6.87 -6.81 8.04
N VAL A 12 -6.59 -6.00 9.07
CA VAL A 12 -5.68 -4.86 8.96
C VAL A 12 -4.27 -5.33 8.60
N GLY A 13 -3.79 -6.41 9.23
CA GLY A 13 -2.49 -6.99 8.93
C GLY A 13 -2.39 -7.52 7.50
N GLU A 14 -3.42 -8.22 7.02
CA GLU A 14 -3.47 -8.73 5.65
C GLU A 14 -3.49 -7.60 4.62
N GLY A 15 -4.32 -6.59 4.84
CA GLY A 15 -4.38 -5.41 3.98
C GLY A 15 -3.06 -4.66 3.89
N ALA A 16 -2.37 -4.49 5.03
CA ALA A 16 -1.06 -3.85 5.09
C ALA A 16 -0.02 -4.63 4.27
N LEU A 17 0.05 -5.96 4.44
CA LEU A 17 0.99 -6.80 3.69
C LEU A 17 0.69 -6.79 2.18
N LEU A 18 -0.58 -6.89 1.79
CA LEU A 18 -0.99 -6.83 0.38
C LEU A 18 -0.68 -5.46 -0.23
N ALA A 19 -0.97 -4.37 0.48
CA ALA A 19 -0.64 -3.03 0.02
C ALA A 19 0.87 -2.86 -0.20
N TYR A 20 1.71 -3.39 0.69
CA TYR A 20 3.16 -3.26 0.57
C TYR A 20 3.80 -4.04 -0.59
N THR A 21 3.03 -4.84 -1.33
CA THR A 21 3.51 -5.49 -2.57
C THR A 21 3.68 -4.52 -3.74
N MET A 22 3.26 -3.26 -3.62
CA MET A 22 3.37 -2.21 -4.65
C MET A 22 4.72 -2.19 -5.41
N PRO A 23 5.91 -2.27 -4.76
CA PRO A 23 7.19 -2.19 -5.48
C PRO A 23 7.45 -3.38 -6.40
N ILE A 24 6.87 -4.54 -6.09
CA ILE A 24 6.93 -5.74 -6.95
C ILE A 24 6.16 -5.47 -8.25
N TRP A 25 4.93 -4.96 -8.13
CA TRP A 25 4.11 -4.58 -9.29
C TRP A 25 4.74 -3.47 -10.12
N ALA A 26 5.34 -2.46 -9.48
CA ALA A 26 6.02 -1.37 -10.17
C ALA A 26 7.20 -1.90 -11.02
N THR A 27 7.93 -2.88 -10.49
CA THR A 27 9.02 -3.54 -11.20
C THR A 27 8.53 -4.33 -12.42
N LEU A 28 7.34 -4.94 -12.34
CA LEU A 28 6.73 -5.65 -13.47
C LEU A 28 6.25 -4.69 -14.55
N PHE A 29 5.57 -3.60 -14.18
CA PHE A 29 5.09 -2.61 -15.14
C PHE A 29 6.21 -1.78 -15.78
N ALA A 30 7.36 -1.66 -15.11
CA ALA A 30 8.51 -0.99 -15.66
C ALA A 30 9.02 -1.61 -16.98
N TRP A 31 8.80 -2.91 -17.20
CA TRP A 31 9.24 -3.54 -18.45
C TRP A 31 8.42 -3.12 -19.67
N PRO A 32 7.10 -3.35 -19.74
CA PRO A 32 6.31 -2.97 -20.91
C PRO A 32 6.18 -1.45 -21.08
N LEU A 33 6.14 -0.67 -19.99
CA LEU A 33 5.91 0.77 -20.08
C LEU A 33 7.20 1.59 -20.24
N LEU A 34 8.32 1.10 -19.68
CA LEU A 34 9.58 1.86 -19.65
C LEU A 34 10.73 1.15 -20.38
N GLY A 35 10.48 -0.02 -20.96
CA GLY A 35 11.50 -0.84 -21.62
C GLY A 35 12.52 -1.49 -20.68
N MET A 36 12.33 -1.39 -19.36
CA MET A 36 13.28 -1.88 -18.36
C MET A 36 13.09 -3.38 -18.12
N ARG A 37 13.84 -4.21 -18.85
CA ARG A 37 13.73 -5.68 -18.75
C ARG A 37 13.92 -6.20 -17.31
N PRO A 38 13.05 -7.13 -16.85
CA PRO A 38 13.17 -7.72 -15.52
C PRO A 38 14.46 -8.54 -15.44
N THR A 39 15.21 -8.38 -14.35
CA THR A 39 16.34 -9.25 -14.04
C THR A 39 15.89 -10.49 -13.27
N VAL A 40 16.76 -11.50 -13.17
CA VAL A 40 16.55 -12.66 -12.30
C VAL A 40 16.18 -12.25 -10.88
N ARG A 41 16.82 -11.21 -10.35
CA ARG A 41 16.48 -10.62 -9.05
C ARG A 41 15.02 -10.15 -8.96
N ASN A 42 14.50 -9.50 -10.00
CA ASN A 42 13.11 -9.04 -10.05
C ASN A 42 12.14 -10.24 -10.03
N ILE A 43 12.51 -11.34 -10.71
CA ILE A 43 11.74 -12.58 -10.68
C ILE A 43 11.75 -13.19 -9.27
N ILE A 44 12.91 -13.24 -8.60
CA ILE A 44 13.01 -13.72 -7.21
C ILE A 44 12.16 -12.84 -6.28
N ALA A 45 12.22 -11.52 -6.43
CA ALA A 45 11.40 -10.59 -5.65
C ALA A 45 9.91 -10.85 -5.82
N LEU A 46 9.45 -11.09 -7.06
CA LEU A 46 8.09 -11.49 -7.35
C LEU A 46 7.71 -12.81 -6.70
N CYS A 47 8.55 -13.85 -6.86
CA CYS A 47 8.32 -15.16 -6.26
C CYS A 47 8.17 -15.06 -4.74
N LEU A 48 9.06 -14.33 -4.05
CA LEU A 48 8.97 -14.13 -2.61
C LEU A 48 7.69 -13.38 -2.20
N GLY A 49 7.29 -12.35 -2.94
CA GLY A 49 6.03 -11.66 -2.71
C GLY A 49 4.81 -12.58 -2.85
N ILE A 50 4.77 -13.38 -3.91
CA ILE A 50 3.69 -14.36 -4.14
C ILE A 50 3.67 -15.40 -3.03
N ILE A 51 4.83 -15.95 -2.64
CA ILE A 51 4.93 -16.91 -1.53
C ILE A 51 4.39 -16.28 -0.24
N GLY A 52 4.76 -15.03 0.07
CA GLY A 52 4.25 -14.33 1.25
C GLY A 52 2.73 -14.19 1.24
N ILE A 53 2.13 -13.86 0.09
CA ILE A 53 0.67 -13.82 -0.08
C ILE A 53 0.05 -15.21 0.11
N VAL A 54 0.62 -16.24 -0.51
CA VAL A 54 0.09 -17.61 -0.41
C VAL A 54 0.15 -18.11 1.04
N VAL A 55 1.25 -17.85 1.74
CA VAL A 55 1.40 -18.20 3.17
C VAL A 55 0.37 -17.46 4.02
N LEU A 56 0.18 -16.16 3.78
CA LEU A 56 -0.77 -15.33 4.51
C LEU A 56 -2.19 -15.90 4.47
N PHE A 57 -2.62 -16.39 3.31
CA PHE A 57 -3.98 -16.93 3.12
C PHE A 57 -4.09 -18.47 3.26
N GLY A 58 -3.00 -19.19 3.45
CA GLY A 58 -2.97 -20.66 3.39
C GLY A 58 -3.27 -21.41 4.70
N GLY A 59 -3.33 -20.73 5.85
CA GLY A 59 -3.30 -21.41 7.16
C GLY A 59 -4.55 -22.17 7.59
N ASP A 60 -5.74 -21.69 7.23
CA ASP A 60 -7.01 -22.30 7.67
C ASP A 60 -7.55 -23.29 6.64
N GLY A 61 -6.65 -24.09 6.07
CA GLY A 61 -6.95 -25.12 5.08
C GLY A 61 -7.59 -24.57 3.81
N PHE A 62 -6.95 -23.60 3.14
CA PHE A 62 -7.45 -23.03 1.87
C PHE A 62 -8.96 -22.76 1.82
N SER A 63 -9.57 -22.42 2.96
CA SER A 63 -10.98 -22.03 3.06
C SER A 63 -11.11 -20.59 2.58
N PHE A 64 -10.79 -20.37 1.30
CA PHE A 64 -11.03 -19.12 0.61
C PHE A 64 -12.53 -18.92 0.52
N THR A 65 -13.11 -18.22 1.49
CA THR A 65 -14.46 -17.72 1.31
C THR A 65 -14.44 -16.74 0.12
N PRO A 66 -15.50 -16.72 -0.71
CA PRO A 66 -15.59 -15.76 -1.81
C PRO A 66 -15.37 -14.32 -1.36
N GLU A 67 -15.82 -13.98 -0.15
CA GLU A 67 -15.62 -12.66 0.47
C GLU A 67 -14.14 -12.36 0.71
N LYS A 68 -13.39 -13.32 1.28
CA LYS A 68 -11.97 -13.16 1.57
C LYS A 68 -11.16 -12.95 0.29
N LEU A 69 -11.49 -13.71 -0.76
CA LEU A 69 -10.86 -13.57 -2.07
C LEU A 69 -11.21 -12.23 -2.73
N ALA A 70 -12.47 -11.78 -2.59
CA ALA A 70 -12.90 -10.45 -3.04
C ALA A 70 -12.12 -9.33 -2.33
N GLY A 71 -11.98 -9.41 -1.00
CA GLY A 71 -11.17 -8.45 -0.24
C GLY A 71 -9.69 -8.45 -0.66
N ALA A 72 -9.08 -9.64 -0.80
CA ALA A 72 -7.69 -9.77 -1.23
C ALA A 72 -7.47 -9.20 -2.63
N SER A 73 -8.36 -9.50 -3.59
CA SER A 73 -8.28 -8.98 -4.95
C SER A 73 -8.46 -7.46 -5.01
N LEU A 74 -9.33 -6.86 -4.18
CA LEU A 74 -9.46 -5.41 -4.06
C LEU A 74 -8.19 -4.77 -3.48
N ALA A 75 -7.60 -5.35 -2.43
CA ALA A 75 -6.37 -4.86 -1.83
C ALA A 75 -5.18 -4.94 -2.81
N LEU A 76 -5.06 -6.05 -3.54
CA LEU A 76 -4.06 -6.19 -4.61
C LEU A 76 -4.30 -5.22 -5.75
N SER A 77 -5.56 -5.03 -6.16
CA SER A 77 -5.91 -4.03 -7.17
C SER A 77 -5.49 -2.63 -6.74
N ALA A 78 -5.65 -2.29 -5.46
CA ALA A 78 -5.16 -1.02 -4.92
C ALA A 78 -3.63 -0.91 -5.02
N ALA A 79 -2.88 -1.96 -4.67
CA ALA A 79 -1.42 -1.99 -4.77
C ALA A 79 -0.95 -1.88 -6.23
N ILE A 80 -1.62 -2.57 -7.15
CA ILE A 80 -1.34 -2.57 -8.58
C ILE A 80 -1.61 -1.19 -9.19
N LEU A 81 -2.76 -0.58 -8.89
CA LEU A 81 -3.11 0.76 -9.37
C LEU A 81 -2.15 1.82 -8.83
N PHE A 82 -1.72 1.70 -7.57
CA PHE A 82 -0.71 2.57 -7.01
C PHE A 82 0.64 2.43 -7.71
N ALA A 83 1.07 1.19 -7.98
CA ALA A 83 2.29 0.93 -8.73
C ALA A 83 2.23 1.51 -10.15
N LEU A 84 1.11 1.29 -10.85
CA LEU A 84 0.88 1.85 -12.18
C LEU A 84 0.88 3.38 -12.14
N GLY A 85 0.18 3.98 -11.16
CA GLY A 85 0.16 5.42 -10.94
C GLY A 85 1.56 6.01 -10.75
N ASN A 86 2.42 5.37 -9.96
CA ASN A 86 3.82 5.79 -9.80
C ASN A 86 4.61 5.71 -11.11
N ILE A 87 4.44 4.64 -11.89
CA ILE A 87 5.15 4.48 -13.16
C ILE A 87 4.69 5.52 -14.19
N LEU A 88 3.38 5.79 -14.27
CA LEU A 88 2.80 6.78 -15.19
C LEU A 88 3.15 8.22 -14.78
N ASN A 89 3.20 8.51 -13.48
CA ASN A 89 3.55 9.83 -12.94
C ASN A 89 5.06 10.01 -12.70
N ARG A 90 5.91 9.12 -13.22
CA ARG A 90 7.36 9.22 -13.00
C ARG A 90 8.01 10.44 -13.66
N ALA A 91 7.38 10.97 -14.71
CA ALA A 91 7.95 12.05 -15.49
C ALA A 91 7.98 13.34 -14.65
N PRO A 92 9.10 14.07 -14.61
CA PRO A 92 9.17 15.31 -13.85
C PRO A 92 8.21 16.33 -14.45
N ILE A 93 7.26 16.78 -13.64
CA ILE A 93 6.40 17.92 -13.95
C ILE A 93 7.04 19.15 -13.31
N PRO A 94 7.12 20.31 -14.00
CA PRO A 94 7.78 21.51 -13.50
C PRO A 94 6.93 22.23 -12.42
N VAL A 95 6.57 21.51 -11.37
CA VAL A 95 5.86 22.00 -10.18
C VAL A 95 6.53 21.46 -8.92
N PRO A 96 6.48 22.18 -7.78
CA PRO A 96 7.02 21.68 -6.52
C PRO A 96 6.41 20.32 -6.13
N PRO A 97 7.17 19.37 -5.55
CA PRO A 97 6.67 18.04 -5.21
C PRO A 97 5.44 18.04 -4.29
N VAL A 98 5.40 18.95 -3.32
CA VAL A 98 4.24 19.12 -2.42
C VAL A 98 3.00 19.56 -3.21
N ALA A 99 3.15 20.49 -4.16
CA ALA A 99 2.06 20.94 -5.01
C ALA A 99 1.57 19.82 -5.94
N LEU A 100 2.49 19.01 -6.49
CA LEU A 100 2.12 17.86 -7.32
C LEU A 100 1.25 16.86 -6.54
N VAL A 101 1.66 16.50 -5.32
CA VAL A 101 0.90 15.57 -4.49
C VAL A 101 -0.41 16.19 -4.01
N ALA A 102 -0.45 17.49 -3.70
CA ALA A 102 -1.69 18.19 -3.39
C ALA A 102 -2.71 18.10 -4.54
N TRP A 103 -2.26 18.28 -5.78
CA TRP A 103 -3.10 18.09 -6.97
C TRP A 103 -3.54 16.64 -7.16
N GLN A 104 -2.64 15.67 -7.03
CA GLN A 104 -2.98 14.25 -7.15
C GLN A 104 -4.01 13.82 -6.10
N VAL A 105 -3.81 14.21 -4.84
CA VAL A 105 -4.75 13.94 -3.74
C VAL A 105 -6.06 14.68 -3.98
N GLY A 106 -6.03 15.96 -4.34
CA GLY A 106 -7.23 16.76 -4.59
C GLY A 106 -8.10 16.20 -5.71
N LEU A 107 -7.51 15.86 -6.86
CA LEU A 107 -8.22 15.23 -7.97
C LEU A 107 -8.73 13.84 -7.60
N GLY A 108 -7.94 13.06 -6.85
CA GLY A 108 -8.37 11.77 -6.32
C GLY A 108 -9.57 11.89 -5.37
N CYS A 109 -9.54 12.85 -4.45
CA CYS A 109 -10.64 13.17 -3.55
C CYS A 109 -11.89 13.59 -4.32
N LEU A 110 -11.75 14.46 -5.32
CA LEU A 110 -12.86 14.88 -6.17
C LEU A 110 -13.52 13.68 -6.88
N ALA A 111 -12.71 12.80 -7.49
CA ALA A 111 -13.21 11.59 -8.12
C ALA A 111 -13.93 10.66 -7.11
N MET A 112 -13.38 10.50 -5.90
CA MET A 112 -14.01 9.70 -4.85
C MET A 112 -15.32 10.31 -4.35
N ILE A 113 -15.42 11.64 -4.23
CA ILE A 113 -16.67 12.33 -3.88
C ILE A 113 -17.71 12.10 -4.96
N VAL A 114 -17.36 12.25 -6.24
CA VAL A 114 -18.28 11.99 -7.35
C VAL A 114 -18.78 10.55 -7.30
N PHE A 115 -17.90 9.56 -7.13
CA PHE A 115 -18.34 8.16 -7.01
C PHE A 115 -19.18 7.91 -5.76
N GLY A 116 -18.84 8.51 -4.62
CA GLY A 116 -19.64 8.42 -3.40
C GLY A 116 -21.06 8.96 -3.60
N LEU A 117 -21.21 10.10 -4.27
CA LEU A 117 -22.53 10.69 -4.58
C LEU A 117 -23.34 9.88 -5.60
N LEU A 118 -22.67 9.18 -6.53
CA LEU A 118 -23.34 8.37 -7.56
C LEU A 118 -23.76 6.99 -7.05
N PHE A 119 -22.98 6.37 -6.17
CA PHE A 119 -23.16 4.97 -5.76
C PHE A 119 -23.62 4.80 -4.32
N GLU A 120 -23.40 5.78 -3.46
CA GLU A 120 -23.77 5.71 -2.04
C GLU A 120 -24.87 6.73 -1.70
N LYS A 121 -25.59 6.44 -0.61
CA LYS A 121 -26.56 7.36 -0.01
C LYS A 121 -26.08 7.66 1.41
N PRO A 122 -25.17 8.64 1.59
CA PRO A 122 -24.58 8.89 2.88
C PRO A 122 -25.63 9.44 3.85
N ASP A 123 -25.80 8.76 4.98
CA ASP A 123 -26.55 9.28 6.11
C ASP A 123 -25.57 9.90 7.12
N PHE A 124 -25.38 11.22 7.03
CA PHE A 124 -24.48 11.93 7.93
C PHE A 124 -24.98 11.94 9.38
N SER A 125 -26.27 11.71 9.62
CA SER A 125 -26.83 11.64 10.96
C SER A 125 -26.49 10.32 11.67
N ALA A 126 -26.20 9.26 10.89
CA ALA A 126 -25.74 7.98 11.40
C ALA A 126 -24.25 7.98 11.81
N VAL A 127 -23.49 9.02 11.47
CA VAL A 127 -22.07 9.13 11.83
C VAL A 127 -21.95 9.66 13.25
N SER A 128 -21.49 8.79 14.17
CA SER A 128 -21.26 9.15 15.56
C SER A 128 -20.18 10.23 15.71
N LEU A 129 -20.16 10.94 16.85
CA LEU A 129 -19.09 11.89 17.17
C LEU A 129 -17.71 11.23 17.12
N GLN A 130 -17.61 9.97 17.56
CA GLN A 130 -16.38 9.20 17.45
C GLN A 130 -15.99 8.95 15.99
N GLY A 131 -16.94 8.65 15.10
CA GLY A 131 -16.70 8.51 13.67
C GLY A 131 -16.14 9.79 13.05
N TRP A 132 -16.72 10.95 13.38
CA TRP A 132 -16.21 12.25 12.95
C TRP A 132 -14.80 12.53 13.50
N ALA A 133 -14.55 12.22 14.76
CA ALA A 133 -13.23 12.39 15.38
C ALA A 133 -12.17 11.52 14.71
N LEU A 134 -12.49 10.25 14.41
CA LEU A 134 -11.60 9.34 13.67
C LEU A 134 -11.35 9.81 12.24
N MET A 135 -12.38 10.34 11.57
CA MET A 135 -12.20 10.92 10.23
C MET A 135 -11.28 12.13 10.26
N ALA A 136 -11.50 13.07 11.20
CA ALA A 136 -10.62 14.23 11.40
C ALA A 136 -9.18 13.79 11.72
N TYR A 137 -9.00 12.78 12.57
CA TYR A 137 -7.70 12.20 12.86
C TYR A 137 -7.02 11.65 11.60
N MET A 138 -7.72 10.85 10.79
CA MET A 138 -7.18 10.28 9.55
C MET A 138 -6.81 11.36 8.52
N THR A 139 -7.57 12.45 8.44
CA THR A 139 -7.28 13.58 7.55
C THR A 139 -6.10 14.42 8.04
N ILE A 140 -6.00 14.69 9.34
CA ILE A 140 -4.97 15.60 9.86
C ILE A 140 -3.64 14.87 10.05
N VAL A 141 -3.66 13.69 10.67
CA VAL A 141 -2.44 13.01 11.13
C VAL A 141 -1.78 12.23 9.99
N PRO A 142 -2.34 11.11 9.45
CA PRO A 142 -1.74 10.43 8.30
C PRO A 142 -1.62 11.29 7.05
N MET A 143 -2.68 12.01 6.66
CA MET A 143 -2.69 12.72 5.38
C MET A 143 -2.02 14.10 5.43
N GLY A 144 -2.06 14.78 6.57
CA GLY A 144 -1.38 16.07 6.75
C GLY A 144 0.04 15.89 7.29
N VAL A 145 0.14 15.58 8.58
CA VAL A 145 1.41 15.55 9.32
C VAL A 145 2.38 14.52 8.72
N CYS A 146 1.97 13.26 8.54
CA CYS A 146 2.87 12.22 8.06
C CYS A 146 3.38 12.50 6.63
N TYR A 147 2.53 13.00 5.73
CA TYR A 147 2.96 13.40 4.38
C TYR A 147 3.97 14.56 4.41
N LEU A 148 3.73 15.60 5.23
CA LEU A 148 4.67 16.70 5.38
C LEU A 148 6.02 16.21 5.93
N THR A 149 5.98 15.34 6.94
CA THR A 149 7.21 14.74 7.48
C THR A 149 7.92 13.90 6.43
N TRP A 150 7.19 13.15 5.59
CA TRP A 150 7.76 12.35 4.51
C TRP A 150 8.52 13.21 3.49
N PHE A 151 7.94 14.34 3.06
CA PHE A 151 8.63 15.26 2.16
C PHE A 151 9.86 15.88 2.80
N GLU A 152 9.80 16.23 4.08
CA GLU A 152 10.97 16.73 4.79
C GLU A 152 12.06 15.66 4.96
N THR A 153 11.67 14.40 5.20
CA THR A 153 12.59 13.25 5.19
C THR A 153 13.27 13.10 3.84
N LEU A 154 12.54 13.19 2.73
CA LEU A 154 13.11 13.11 1.39
C LEU A 154 14.08 14.27 1.06
N ARG A 155 13.94 15.42 1.72
CA ARG A 155 14.88 16.54 1.60
C ARG A 155 16.16 16.34 2.41
N ARG A 156 16.10 15.54 3.48
CA ARG A 156 17.22 15.35 4.44
C ARG A 156 17.95 14.03 4.27
N LEU A 157 17.30 13.01 3.72
CA LEU A 157 17.87 11.67 3.57
C LEU A 157 17.98 11.29 2.10
N PRO A 158 18.99 10.47 1.74
CA PRO A 158 19.01 9.79 0.46
C PRO A 158 17.70 8.98 0.28
N PRO A 159 17.10 8.95 -0.93
CA PRO A 159 15.82 8.28 -1.07
C PRO A 159 15.91 6.78 -0.75
N ALA A 160 17.09 6.16 -0.94
CA ALA A 160 17.36 4.76 -0.56
C ALA A 160 17.07 4.51 0.92
N THR A 161 17.63 5.34 1.79
CA THR A 161 17.43 5.28 3.24
C THR A 161 15.97 5.49 3.60
N ALA A 162 15.32 6.47 2.97
CA ALA A 162 13.91 6.77 3.21
C ALA A 162 12.99 5.60 2.80
N SER A 163 13.25 4.97 1.64
CA SER A 163 12.51 3.78 1.19
C SER A 163 12.76 2.54 2.04
N THR A 164 13.96 2.34 2.57
CA THR A 164 14.22 1.26 3.53
C THR A 164 13.43 1.48 4.82
N GLY A 165 13.33 2.73 5.30
CA GLY A 165 12.50 3.09 6.45
C GLY A 165 11.01 2.75 6.24
N MET A 166 10.49 2.89 5.03
CA MET A 166 9.09 2.50 4.74
C MET A 166 8.82 1.01 4.93
N LEU A 167 9.83 0.13 4.86
CA LEU A 167 9.64 -1.30 5.12
C LEU A 167 9.23 -1.60 6.56
N LEU A 168 9.42 -0.64 7.47
CA LEU A 168 8.93 -0.73 8.85
C LEU A 168 7.42 -0.55 8.95
N VAL A 169 6.78 0.14 8.01
CA VAL A 169 5.34 0.41 8.07
C VAL A 169 4.49 -0.86 8.12
N PRO A 170 4.67 -1.88 7.26
CA PRO A 170 3.90 -3.12 7.37
C PRO A 170 4.19 -3.89 8.66
N ILE A 171 5.43 -3.82 9.18
CA ILE A 171 5.79 -4.44 10.47
C ILE A 171 5.02 -3.76 11.61
N VAL A 172 5.10 -2.44 11.70
CA VAL A 172 4.38 -1.64 12.69
C VAL A 172 2.87 -1.82 12.53
N GLY A 173 2.36 -1.89 11.30
CA GLY A 173 0.95 -2.09 10.99
C GLY A 173 0.43 -3.42 11.52
N VAL A 174 1.13 -4.52 11.24
CA VAL A 174 0.75 -5.86 11.72
C VAL A 174 0.88 -5.97 13.25
N ILE A 175 1.95 -5.43 13.85
CA ILE A 175 2.10 -5.42 15.31
C ILE A 175 0.99 -4.58 15.97
N SER A 176 0.68 -3.41 15.41
CA SER A 176 -0.39 -2.55 15.93
C SER A 176 -1.75 -3.23 15.78
N ALA A 177 -2.01 -3.94 14.68
CA ALA A 177 -3.24 -4.71 14.51
C ALA A 177 -3.37 -5.82 15.57
N ALA A 178 -2.28 -6.52 15.88
CA ALA A 178 -2.26 -7.52 16.93
C ALA A 178 -2.53 -6.91 18.33
N LEU A 179 -1.90 -5.78 18.65
CA LEU A 179 -2.02 -5.15 19.97
C LEU A 179 -3.35 -4.41 20.17
N MET A 180 -3.84 -3.71 19.15
CA MET A 180 -5.01 -2.82 19.27
C MET A 180 -6.32 -3.50 18.86
N VAL A 181 -6.28 -4.38 17.86
CA VAL A 181 -7.47 -5.05 17.29
C VAL A 181 -7.56 -6.50 17.76
N GLY A 182 -6.48 -7.06 18.32
CA GLY A 182 -6.42 -8.45 18.77
C GLY A 182 -6.27 -9.43 17.60
N GLU A 183 -5.73 -8.99 16.46
CA GLU A 183 -5.46 -9.88 15.33
C GLU A 183 -4.41 -10.94 15.71
N PRO A 184 -4.57 -12.20 15.27
CA PRO A 184 -3.60 -13.24 15.56
C PRO A 184 -2.25 -12.92 14.92
N LEU A 185 -1.20 -12.90 15.74
CA LEU A 185 0.18 -12.79 15.28
C LEU A 185 0.89 -14.14 15.44
N GLY A 186 0.52 -15.09 14.59
CA GLY A 186 1.07 -16.44 14.59
C GLY A 186 2.30 -16.59 13.70
N LEU A 187 2.81 -17.82 13.64
CA LEU A 187 3.92 -18.17 12.74
C LEU A 187 3.59 -17.89 11.27
N ARG A 188 2.32 -18.03 10.88
CA ARG A 188 1.84 -17.75 9.53
C ARG A 188 2.05 -16.29 9.16
N GLU A 189 1.59 -15.36 9.98
CA GLU A 189 1.69 -13.92 9.76
C GLU A 189 3.17 -13.49 9.75
N VAL A 190 3.99 -14.09 10.62
CA VAL A 190 5.44 -13.86 10.64
C VAL A 190 6.09 -14.34 9.34
N PHE A 191 5.81 -15.56 8.87
CA PHE A 191 6.37 -16.05 7.62
C PHE A 191 5.89 -15.25 6.41
N ALA A 192 4.60 -14.93 6.34
CA ALA A 192 4.04 -14.08 5.30
C ALA A 192 4.76 -12.73 5.23
N MET A 193 4.93 -12.08 6.39
CA MET A 193 5.65 -10.83 6.50
C MET A 193 7.11 -10.98 6.04
N VAL A 194 7.84 -11.99 6.50
CA VAL A 194 9.23 -12.23 6.11
C VAL A 194 9.36 -12.39 4.60
N PHE A 195 8.53 -13.23 3.98
CA PHE A 195 8.57 -13.47 2.53
C PHE A 195 8.21 -12.21 1.74
N THR A 196 7.12 -11.54 2.09
CA THR A 196 6.67 -10.32 1.40
C THR A 196 7.71 -9.20 1.53
N LEU A 197 8.21 -8.92 2.73
CA LEU A 197 9.19 -7.85 2.94
C LEU A 197 10.54 -8.17 2.31
N SER A 198 10.96 -9.44 2.28
CA SER A 198 12.16 -9.85 1.56
C SER A 198 12.01 -9.58 0.05
N GLY A 199 10.86 -9.95 -0.53
CA GLY A 199 10.54 -9.65 -1.93
C GLY A 199 10.57 -8.15 -2.24
N VAL A 200 9.89 -7.35 -1.41
CA VAL A 200 9.85 -5.90 -1.56
C VAL A 200 11.24 -5.27 -1.40
N THR A 201 12.03 -5.71 -0.42
CA THR A 201 13.41 -5.25 -0.22
C THR A 201 14.26 -5.53 -1.44
N LEU A 202 14.15 -6.75 -2.01
CA LEU A 202 14.86 -7.11 -3.23
C LEU A 202 14.44 -6.26 -4.43
N ALA A 203 13.16 -5.91 -4.55
CA ALA A 203 12.67 -5.02 -5.60
C ALA A 203 13.22 -3.59 -5.45
N LEU A 204 13.21 -3.03 -4.23
CA LEU A 204 13.64 -1.65 -3.97
C LEU A 204 15.13 -1.42 -4.21
N GLN A 205 15.99 -2.40 -3.90
CA GLN A 205 17.45 -2.25 -4.02
C GLN A 205 17.96 -2.03 -5.46
N ARG A 206 17.15 -2.27 -6.51
CA ARG A 206 17.56 -2.00 -7.91
C ARG A 206 17.20 -0.59 -8.40
N THR A 207 16.08 -0.02 -7.94
CA THR A 207 15.68 1.36 -8.33
C THR A 207 16.81 2.35 -8.05
N TYR A 208 17.57 2.13 -6.98
CA TYR A 208 18.68 2.97 -6.57
C TYR A 208 19.96 2.83 -7.40
N ARG A 209 20.23 1.66 -7.98
CA ARG A 209 21.49 1.43 -8.74
C ARG A 209 21.44 1.96 -10.17
N ASN A 210 20.26 2.28 -10.69
CA ASN A 210 20.07 2.85 -12.03
C ASN A 210 19.78 4.37 -12.02
N SER A 211 19.77 5.00 -10.83
CA SER A 211 19.45 6.43 -10.64
C SER A 211 20.66 7.30 -10.27
N GLY A 212 21.86 6.73 -10.28
CA GLY A 212 23.14 7.42 -10.14
C GLY A 212 24.04 7.07 -11.31
#